data_AF-A0AAV9J3Y1-F1
#
_entry.id   AF-A0AAV9J3Y1-F1
#
_cell.length_a   1.000
_cell.length_b   1.000
_cell.length_c   1.000
_cell.angle_alpha   90.00
_cell.angle_beta   90.00
_cell.angle_gamma   90.00
#
_symmetry.space_group_name_H-M   'P 1'
#
loop_
_entity.id
_entity.type
_entity.pdbx_description
1 polymer ?
#
loop_
_entity_poly.entity_id
_entity_poly.type
_entity_poly.pdbx_seq_one_letter_code
_entity_poly.pdbx_strand_id
1 'polypeptide(L)'
;MELSADRLQQITHAFCYNYARATKGVSYCGPAYYADHLCDRGRAYLRGWLTDGDAFNAGRDRDADETADDFHDFVKDYLYADPYYRPNAATPSPYGERERANPWHPNLDNTMFYL
;
A
#
# COMPACT_ATOMS: atom_id res chain seq x y z
N MET A 1 -28.36 7.76 19.33
CA MET A 1 -27.68 9.06 19.20
C MET A 1 -27.94 9.52 17.78
N GLU A 2 -28.87 10.44 17.59
CA GLU A 2 -29.14 11.00 16.25
C GLU A 2 -28.06 12.01 15.91
N LEU A 3 -27.45 11.87 14.74
CA LEU A 3 -26.44 12.80 14.25
C LEU A 3 -27.15 13.96 13.55
N SER A 4 -27.22 15.12 14.19
CA SER A 4 -27.80 16.32 13.57
C SER A 4 -26.91 16.84 12.43
N ALA A 5 -27.51 17.58 11.48
CA ALA A 5 -26.78 18.16 10.37
C ALA A 5 -25.63 19.07 10.83
N ASP A 6 -25.87 19.92 11.83
CA ASP A 6 -24.85 20.81 12.41
C ASP A 6 -23.69 20.01 13.00
N ARG A 7 -24.01 18.92 13.71
CA ARG A 7 -22.98 18.08 14.33
C ARG A 7 -22.14 17.35 13.29
N LEU A 8 -22.77 16.86 12.23
CA LEU A 8 -22.08 16.23 11.10
C LEU A 8 -21.13 17.21 10.41
N GLN A 9 -21.57 18.45 10.16
CA GLN A 9 -20.73 19.49 9.55
C GLN A 9 -19.52 19.84 10.42
N GLN A 10 -19.73 20.02 11.74
CA GLN A 10 -18.64 20.31 12.68
C GLN A 10 -17.60 19.18 12.73
N ILE A 11 -18.03 17.91 12.80
CA ILE A 11 -17.12 16.77 12.81
C ILE A 11 -16.35 16.67 11.49
N THR A 12 -17.03 16.81 10.36
CA THR A 12 -16.39 16.72 9.03
C THR A 12 -15.36 17.83 8.85
N HIS A 13 -15.69 19.05 9.27
CA HIS A 13 -14.75 20.18 9.27
C HIS A 13 -13.54 19.92 10.19
N ALA A 14 -13.76 19.36 11.38
CA ALA A 14 -12.66 19.00 12.28
C ALA A 14 -11.73 17.93 11.66
N PHE A 15 -12.27 16.96 10.91
CA PHE A 15 -11.45 15.97 10.21
C PHE A 15 -10.60 16.56 9.09
N CYS A 16 -10.96 17.71 8.49
CA CYS A 16 -10.11 18.38 7.51
C CYS A 16 -8.80 18.91 8.11
N TYR A 17 -8.69 19.03 9.43
CA TYR A 17 -7.46 19.43 10.12
C TYR A 17 -6.64 18.24 10.66
N ASN A 18 -7.15 17.01 10.51
CA ASN A 18 -6.47 15.80 10.95
C ASN A 18 -5.77 15.10 9.77
N TYR A 19 -4.90 15.85 9.10
CA TYR A 19 -4.06 15.33 8.02
C TYR A 19 -2.59 15.53 8.36
N ALA A 20 -1.87 14.44 8.60
CA ALA A 20 -0.52 14.47 9.15
C ALA A 20 0.52 15.18 8.26
N ARG A 21 0.27 15.32 6.95
CA ARG A 21 1.22 15.94 6.00
C ARG A 21 0.97 17.43 5.74
N ALA A 22 -0.04 18.04 6.35
CA ALA A 22 -0.28 19.48 6.23
C ALA A 22 -0.48 20.14 7.58
N THR A 23 0.11 21.31 7.77
CA THR A 23 -0.09 22.16 8.96
C THR A 23 -1.32 23.07 8.84
N LYS A 24 -2.17 22.83 7.84
CA LYS A 24 -3.39 23.59 7.53
C LYS A 24 -4.52 22.62 7.19
N GLY A 25 -5.76 23.11 7.26
CA GLY A 25 -6.92 22.36 6.79
C GLY A 25 -6.79 21.97 5.32
N VAL A 26 -7.10 20.71 5.01
CA VAL A 26 -7.19 20.19 3.63
C VAL A 26 -8.61 20.37 3.07
N SER A 27 -8.77 20.13 1.76
CA SER A 27 -10.02 20.38 1.03
C SER A 27 -11.17 19.43 1.39
N TYR A 28 -10.90 18.28 2.02
CA TYR A 28 -11.88 17.29 2.44
C TYR A 28 -11.37 16.49 3.64
N CYS A 29 -12.18 15.59 4.21
CA CYS A 29 -11.84 14.94 5.47
C CYS A 29 -10.55 14.10 5.37
N GLY A 30 -9.67 14.23 6.36
CA GLY A 30 -8.38 13.51 6.42
C GLY A 30 -8.48 12.00 6.18
N PRO A 31 -9.45 11.29 6.79
CA PRO A 31 -9.65 9.86 6.53
C PRO A 31 -9.93 9.50 5.07
N ALA A 32 -10.69 10.33 4.33
CA ALA A 32 -10.91 10.09 2.91
C ALA A 32 -9.65 10.38 2.10
N TYR A 33 -8.91 11.44 2.46
CA TYR A 33 -7.63 11.76 1.82
C TYR A 33 -6.64 10.59 1.91
N TYR A 34 -6.63 9.93 3.06
CA TYR A 34 -5.84 8.76 3.31
C TYR A 34 -6.26 7.54 2.51
N ALA A 35 -7.57 7.31 2.37
CA ALA A 35 -8.09 6.27 1.50
C ALA A 35 -7.64 6.48 0.04
N ASP A 36 -7.69 7.72 -0.45
CA ASP A 36 -7.26 8.05 -1.82
C ASP A 36 -5.76 7.73 -2.03
N HIS A 37 -4.91 8.09 -1.06
CA HIS A 37 -3.49 7.77 -1.11
C HIS A 37 -3.20 6.26 -1.09
N LEU A 38 -4.00 5.49 -0.33
CA LEU A 38 -3.91 4.03 -0.34
C LEU A 38 -4.34 3.48 -1.71
N CYS A 39 -5.41 4.01 -2.29
CA CYS A 39 -5.89 3.62 -3.62
C CYS A 39 -4.88 3.97 -4.72
N ASP A 40 -4.20 5.13 -4.66
CA ASP A 40 -3.14 5.49 -5.60
C ASP A 40 -1.97 4.49 -5.55
N ARG A 41 -1.54 4.11 -4.34
CA ARG A 41 -0.50 3.08 -4.15
C ARG A 41 -0.97 1.71 -4.62
N GLY A 42 -2.20 1.31 -4.27
CA GLY A 42 -2.79 0.05 -4.73
C GLY A 42 -2.90 0.00 -6.25
N ARG A 43 -3.30 1.09 -6.89
CA ARG A 43 -3.35 1.22 -8.35
C ARG A 43 -1.97 1.12 -8.99
N ALA A 44 -0.94 1.68 -8.36
CA ALA A 44 0.43 1.52 -8.83
C ALA A 44 0.87 0.05 -8.79
N TYR A 45 0.53 -0.69 -7.72
CA TYR A 45 0.81 -2.12 -7.61
C TYR A 45 0.04 -2.96 -8.65
N LEU A 46 -1.21 -2.61 -8.91
CA LEU A 46 -2.07 -3.31 -9.87
C LEU A 46 -1.89 -2.83 -11.32
N ARG A 47 -1.02 -1.84 -11.58
CA ARG A 47 -0.94 -1.18 -12.89
C ARG A 47 -0.61 -2.14 -14.03
N GLY A 48 0.32 -3.07 -13.82
CA GLY A 48 0.65 -4.09 -14.82
C GLY A 48 -0.58 -4.89 -15.21
N TRP A 49 -1.28 -5.45 -14.22
CA TRP A 49 -2.53 -6.18 -14.42
C TRP A 49 -3.63 -5.36 -15.12
N LEU A 50 -3.79 -4.08 -14.75
CA LEU A 50 -4.86 -3.21 -15.29
C LEU A 50 -4.62 -2.68 -16.71
N THR A 51 -3.38 -2.70 -17.21
CA THR A 51 -3.02 -2.05 -18.49
C THR A 51 -2.68 -3.04 -19.60
N ASP A 52 -2.94 -4.33 -19.40
CA ASP A 52 -2.55 -5.44 -20.30
C ASP A 52 -1.06 -5.41 -20.71
N GLY A 53 -0.24 -4.61 -20.02
CA GLY A 53 1.22 -4.65 -20.15
C GLY A 53 1.73 -5.72 -19.21
N ASP A 54 2.73 -6.50 -19.65
CA ASP A 54 3.34 -7.65 -18.95
C ASP A 54 2.94 -7.66 -17.47
N ALA A 55 1.84 -8.36 -17.20
CA ALA A 55 1.34 -8.52 -15.84
C ALA A 55 2.52 -8.98 -15.00
N PHE A 56 2.57 -8.55 -13.74
CA PHE A 56 3.60 -9.01 -12.82
C PHE A 56 3.76 -10.53 -12.97
N ASN A 57 4.85 -10.96 -13.61
CA ASN A 57 5.04 -12.33 -14.01
C ASN A 57 5.83 -12.94 -12.87
N ALA A 58 5.15 -13.71 -12.01
CA ALA A 58 5.71 -14.32 -10.81
C ALA A 58 6.67 -15.47 -11.15
N GLY A 59 7.52 -15.28 -12.16
CA GLY A 59 8.41 -16.29 -12.72
C GLY A 59 7.73 -17.35 -13.59
N ARG A 60 6.39 -17.43 -13.64
CA ARG A 60 5.63 -18.29 -14.56
C ARG A 60 4.18 -17.82 -14.73
N ASP A 61 3.57 -18.27 -15.83
CA ASP A 61 2.13 -18.15 -16.07
C ASP A 61 1.36 -19.25 -15.31
N ARG A 62 0.04 -19.03 -15.08
CA ARG A 62 -0.85 -20.01 -14.45
C ARG A 62 -1.15 -21.16 -15.42
N ASP A 63 -1.04 -22.40 -14.94
CA ASP A 63 -1.42 -23.58 -15.72
C ASP A 63 -2.94 -23.72 -15.84
N ALA A 64 -3.42 -24.39 -16.90
CA ALA A 64 -4.85 -24.49 -17.19
C ALA A 64 -5.62 -25.41 -16.22
N ASP A 65 -4.91 -26.33 -15.57
CA ASP A 65 -5.38 -27.33 -14.62
C ASP A 65 -5.23 -26.90 -13.15
N GLU A 66 -4.54 -25.79 -12.89
CA GLU A 66 -4.32 -25.24 -11.55
C GLU A 66 -5.52 -24.39 -11.08
N THR A 67 -5.90 -24.54 -9.81
CA THR A 67 -6.96 -23.72 -9.20
C THR A 67 -6.48 -22.28 -8.99
N ALA A 68 -7.40 -21.31 -9.05
CA ALA A 68 -7.02 -19.90 -8.85
C ALA A 68 -6.36 -19.65 -7.48
N ASP A 69 -6.82 -20.35 -6.44
CA ASP A 69 -6.25 -20.24 -5.09
C ASP A 69 -4.83 -20.81 -5.00
N ASP A 70 -4.56 -21.95 -5.65
CA ASP A 70 -3.22 -22.55 -5.72
C ASP A 70 -2.21 -21.61 -6.40
N PHE A 71 -2.64 -20.98 -7.51
CA PHE A 71 -1.81 -19.98 -8.20
C PHE A 71 -1.60 -18.72 -7.35
N HIS A 72 -2.62 -18.27 -6.61
CA HIS A 72 -2.47 -17.14 -5.69
C HIS A 72 -1.49 -17.45 -4.55
N ASP A 73 -1.55 -18.66 -3.99
CA ASP A 73 -0.60 -19.11 -2.97
C ASP A 73 0.82 -19.19 -3.53
N PHE A 74 0.99 -19.66 -4.77
CA PHE A 74 2.29 -19.62 -5.47
C PHE A 74 2.81 -18.18 -5.65
N VAL A 75 1.99 -17.27 -6.18
CA VAL A 75 2.39 -15.86 -6.39
C VAL A 75 2.74 -15.20 -5.07
N LYS A 76 1.99 -15.50 -4.01
CA LYS A 76 2.28 -15.05 -2.66
C LYS A 76 3.62 -15.59 -2.20
N ASP A 77 3.88 -16.89 -2.25
CA ASP A 77 5.15 -17.47 -1.82
C ASP A 77 6.33 -16.93 -2.63
N TYR A 78 6.16 -16.73 -3.94
CA TYR A 78 7.12 -16.08 -4.81
C TYR A 78 7.45 -14.66 -4.36
N LEU A 79 6.44 -13.80 -4.19
CA LEU A 79 6.59 -12.42 -3.71
C LEU A 79 7.21 -12.35 -2.30
N TYR A 80 6.89 -13.34 -1.45
CA TYR A 80 7.41 -13.43 -0.09
C TYR A 80 8.89 -13.81 -0.08
N ALA A 81 9.33 -14.62 -1.04
CA ALA A 81 10.72 -15.04 -1.20
C ALA A 81 11.56 -14.05 -2.03
N ASP A 82 10.91 -13.17 -2.82
CA ASP A 82 11.60 -12.23 -3.70
C ASP A 82 12.34 -11.14 -2.90
N PRO A 83 13.68 -11.06 -3.02
CA PRO A 83 14.49 -10.02 -2.36
C PRO A 83 14.12 -8.58 -2.77
N TYR A 84 13.44 -8.41 -3.90
CA TYR A 84 12.93 -7.13 -4.39
C TYR A 84 11.80 -6.59 -3.50
N TYR A 85 10.88 -7.47 -3.07
CA TYR A 85 9.72 -7.10 -2.26
C TYR A 85 9.94 -7.33 -0.75
N ARG A 86 10.85 -8.24 -0.39
CA ARG A 86 11.25 -8.52 1.00
C ARG A 86 12.77 -8.73 1.09
N PRO A 87 13.55 -7.65 1.20
CA PRO A 87 14.98 -7.79 1.41
C PRO A 87 15.24 -8.52 2.74
N ASN A 88 16.08 -9.55 2.69
CA ASN A 88 16.51 -10.31 3.85
C ASN A 88 18.04 -10.23 4.00
N ALA A 89 18.56 -10.56 5.18
CA ALA A 89 20.00 -10.44 5.47
C ALA A 89 20.90 -11.38 4.62
N ALA A 90 20.32 -12.41 3.99
CA ALA A 90 21.05 -13.38 3.17
C ALA A 90 21.03 -13.03 1.67
N THR A 91 20.12 -12.16 1.23
CA THR A 91 19.95 -11.78 -0.18
C THR A 91 19.70 -10.26 -0.25
N PRO A 92 20.75 -9.46 -0.47
CA PRO A 92 20.65 -8.02 -0.57
C PRO A 92 19.71 -7.64 -1.72
N SER A 93 18.93 -6.58 -1.53
CA SER A 93 18.19 -5.98 -2.65
C SER A 93 19.16 -5.62 -3.78
N PRO A 94 18.78 -5.68 -5.06
CA PRO A 94 19.58 -5.13 -6.16
C PRO A 94 19.91 -3.64 -5.98
N TYR A 95 19.26 -2.96 -5.04
CA TYR A 95 19.54 -1.58 -4.64
C TYR A 95 20.48 -1.45 -3.41
N GLY A 96 21.15 -2.54 -2.99
CA GLY A 96 22.17 -2.60 -1.93
C GLY A 96 21.73 -3.29 -0.64
N GLU A 97 22.71 -3.67 0.20
CA GLU A 97 22.48 -4.17 1.57
C GLU A 97 21.83 -3.09 2.41
N ARG A 98 20.56 -3.28 2.75
CA ARG A 98 19.90 -2.49 3.77
C ARG A 98 19.56 -3.44 4.91
N GLU A 99 20.02 -3.13 6.12
CA GLU A 99 19.53 -3.73 7.38
C GLU A 99 18.00 -3.56 7.59
N ARG A 100 17.29 -2.95 6.62
CA ARG A 100 15.88 -2.58 6.65
C ARG A 100 15.07 -3.40 5.66
N ALA A 101 14.06 -4.08 6.19
CA ALA A 101 13.13 -4.96 5.47
C ALA A 101 11.96 -4.20 4.80
N ASN A 102 11.87 -2.89 5.01
CA ASN A 102 10.77 -2.06 4.57
C ASN A 102 11.24 -1.06 3.48
N PRO A 103 10.41 -0.80 2.45
CA PRO A 103 10.85 -0.03 1.28
C PRO A 103 10.93 1.49 1.52
N TRP A 104 10.74 1.96 2.76
CA TRP A 104 10.71 3.38 3.16
C TRP A 104 11.94 3.81 3.97
N HIS A 105 12.08 5.12 4.19
CA HIS A 105 13.28 5.73 4.75
C HIS A 105 13.51 5.36 6.23
N PRO A 106 14.76 5.06 6.65
CA PRO A 106 15.20 4.79 8.01
C PRO A 106 14.45 5.37 9.22
N ASN A 107 14.27 6.69 9.19
CA ASN A 107 13.69 7.43 10.30
C ASN A 107 12.19 7.13 10.50
N LEU A 108 11.58 6.35 9.60
CA LEU A 108 10.17 5.98 9.60
C LEU A 108 9.92 4.57 10.17
N ASP A 109 10.94 3.84 10.60
CA ASP A 109 10.81 2.45 11.09
C ASP A 109 10.01 2.36 12.41
N ASN A 110 10.19 3.33 13.31
CA ASN A 110 9.41 3.47 14.54
C ASN A 110 8.22 4.43 14.39
N THR A 111 7.93 4.88 13.17
CA THR A 111 6.76 5.69 12.89
C THR A 111 5.67 4.74 12.42
N MET A 112 4.65 4.52 13.25
CA MET A 112 3.42 3.92 12.78
C MET A 112 2.94 4.74 11.59
N PHE A 113 2.81 4.11 10.42
CA PHE A 113 2.12 4.70 9.29
C PHE A 113 0.63 4.79 9.63
N TYR A 114 0.28 5.76 10.47
CA TYR A 114 -0.94 6.48 10.19
C TYR A 114 -0.69 7.20 8.87
N LEU A 115 -1.62 7.01 7.95
CA LEU A 115 -1.60 7.37 6.54
C LEU A 115 -0.95 8.75 6.22
#